data_AF-A0A7W3TMZ4-F1
#
_entry.id   AF-A0A7W3TMZ4-F1
#
_cell.length_a   1.000
_cell.length_b   1.000
_cell.length_c   1.000
_cell.angle_alpha   90.00
_cell.angle_beta   90.00
_cell.angle_gamma   90.00
#
_symmetry.space_group_name_H-M   'P 1'
#
loop_
_entity.id
_entity.type
_entity.pdbx_description
1 polymer ?
#
loop_
_entity_poly.entity_id
_entity_poly.type
_entity_poly.pdbx_seq_one_letter_code
_entity_poly.pdbx_strand_id
1 'polypeptide(L)'
;MNQWYFHDAARGRVGPIDADQLRDAWRKREVQADTLAWRAGMAEWQPLSRMAAELGLDAIAPAPHLPPPLPPGVPPVHARPAAHAAPAPRKGMSGCVIALLVAVALAIPVLGILAAVAIPAYQDYTLRAKVAQGVAASQLLQVRIADFHAATGRCPENGDEGFEAPGAYAGDQVAEVRIGSVRKLPCEYEIRFASDAARIDGQTLRFEGMPDEGGGFEWTCTEGSLDARFRPRHCRAPLDGP
;
A
#
# COMPACT_ATOMS: atom_id res chain seq x y z
N MET A 1 -5.06 5.65 -59.85
CA MET A 1 -5.75 6.92 -59.61
C MET A 1 -5.51 7.32 -58.16
N ASN A 2 -4.46 8.10 -57.89
CA ASN A 2 -4.17 8.55 -56.53
C ASN A 2 -4.99 9.81 -56.25
N GLN A 3 -5.97 9.71 -55.35
CA GLN A 3 -6.82 10.82 -54.95
C GLN A 3 -6.08 11.69 -53.92
N TRP A 4 -5.96 12.98 -54.22
CA TRP A 4 -5.30 13.98 -53.40
C TRP A 4 -6.30 14.98 -52.81
N TYR A 5 -5.95 15.52 -51.65
CA TYR A 5 -6.67 16.58 -50.97
C TYR A 5 -5.67 17.62 -50.47
N PHE A 6 -6.06 18.89 -50.45
CA PHE A 6 -5.28 19.97 -49.84
C PHE A 6 -6.16 20.90 -48.98
N HIS A 7 -5.55 21.71 -48.12
CA HIS A 7 -6.25 22.65 -47.26
C HIS A 7 -6.10 24.10 -47.76
N ASP A 8 -7.21 24.75 -48.11
CA ASP A 8 -7.31 26.17 -48.47
C ASP A 8 -7.77 26.99 -47.25
N ALA A 9 -7.11 28.12 -46.97
CA ALA A 9 -7.46 29.02 -45.87
C ALA A 9 -8.89 29.60 -45.97
N ALA A 10 -9.44 29.74 -47.18
CA ALA A 10 -10.78 30.27 -47.41
C ALA A 10 -11.86 29.18 -47.47
N ARG A 11 -11.51 27.96 -47.90
CA ARG A 11 -12.48 26.90 -48.25
C ARG A 11 -12.33 25.61 -47.43
N GLY A 12 -11.30 25.48 -46.60
CA GLY A 12 -11.01 24.27 -45.84
C GLY A 12 -10.47 23.15 -46.73
N ARG A 13 -10.93 21.91 -46.52
CA ARG A 13 -10.47 20.73 -47.26
C ARG A 13 -11.04 20.70 -48.69
N VAL A 14 -10.16 20.70 -49.69
CA VAL A 14 -10.49 20.63 -51.12
C VAL A 14 -10.01 19.30 -51.71
N GLY A 15 -10.90 18.57 -52.39
CA GLY A 15 -10.63 17.28 -53.07
C GLY A 15 -11.87 16.38 -53.14
N PRO A 16 -11.79 15.17 -53.73
CA PRO A 16 -10.62 14.52 -54.30
C PRO A 16 -10.22 15.11 -55.66
N ILE A 17 -8.96 15.51 -55.79
CA ILE A 17 -8.34 15.93 -57.06
C ILE A 17 -7.27 14.92 -57.49
N ASP A 18 -6.95 14.86 -58.77
CA ASP A 18 -5.83 14.06 -59.27
C ASP A 18 -4.48 14.81 -59.11
N ALA A 19 -3.38 14.11 -59.38
CA ALA A 19 -2.04 14.68 -59.24
C ALA A 19 -1.74 15.78 -60.29
N ASP A 20 -2.39 15.74 -61.46
CA ASP A 20 -2.24 16.75 -62.52
C ASP A 20 -2.96 18.06 -62.14
N GLN A 21 -4.16 17.96 -61.57
CA GLN A 21 -4.93 19.07 -61.03
C GLN A 21 -4.25 19.73 -59.83
N LEU A 22 -3.58 18.96 -58.98
CA LEU A 22 -2.78 19.52 -57.88
C LEU A 22 -1.56 20.28 -58.42
N ARG A 23 -0.93 19.80 -59.49
CA ARG A 23 0.13 20.53 -60.22
C ARG A 23 -0.40 21.82 -60.87
N ASP A 24 -1.63 21.82 -61.37
CA ASP A 24 -2.29 23.03 -61.90
C ASP A 24 -2.60 24.05 -60.82
N ALA A 25 -3.08 23.62 -59.65
CA ALA A 25 -3.31 24.50 -58.49
C ALA A 25 -2.00 25.15 -58.01
N TRP A 26 -0.89 24.39 -58.03
CA TRP A 26 0.45 24.91 -57.75
C TRP A 26 0.88 25.97 -58.78
N ARG A 27 0.68 25.70 -60.08
CA ARG A 27 0.96 26.68 -61.15
C ARG A 27 0.14 27.97 -61.00
N LYS A 28 -1.12 27.86 -60.55
CA LYS A 28 -2.02 28.99 -60.33
C LYS A 28 -1.76 29.76 -59.01
N ARG A 29 -0.81 29.30 -58.18
CA ARG A 29 -0.52 29.82 -56.81
C ARG A 29 -1.72 29.77 -55.86
N GLU A 30 -2.65 28.85 -56.09
CA GLU A 30 -3.75 28.56 -55.17
C GLU A 30 -3.27 27.72 -53.98
N VAL A 31 -2.18 26.97 -54.15
CA VAL A 31 -1.48 26.22 -53.10
C VAL A 31 -0.02 26.65 -53.03
N GLN A 32 0.54 26.65 -51.82
CA GLN A 32 1.90 27.09 -51.49
C GLN A 32 2.69 25.96 -50.83
N ALA A 33 4.00 26.14 -50.64
CA ALA A 33 4.91 25.12 -50.13
C ALA A 33 4.56 24.62 -48.70
N ASP A 34 3.92 25.48 -47.91
CA ASP A 34 3.45 25.23 -46.55
C ASP A 34 2.00 24.69 -46.50
N THR A 35 1.32 24.65 -47.64
CA THR A 35 -0.05 24.15 -47.73
C THR A 35 -0.11 22.66 -47.43
N LEU A 36 -0.99 22.26 -46.50
CA LEU A 36 -1.14 20.88 -46.08
C LEU A 36 -1.88 20.08 -47.15
N ALA A 37 -1.26 18.98 -47.59
CA ALA A 37 -1.81 18.02 -48.53
C ALA A 37 -1.86 16.60 -47.93
N TRP A 38 -2.80 15.80 -48.41
CA TRP A 38 -2.99 14.42 -47.98
C TRP A 38 -3.48 13.55 -49.12
N ARG A 39 -3.16 12.25 -49.07
CA ARG A 39 -3.58 11.23 -50.04
C ARG A 39 -3.96 9.94 -49.34
N ALA A 40 -4.80 9.14 -49.99
CA ALA A 40 -5.16 7.81 -49.51
C ALA A 40 -3.90 6.96 -49.25
N GLY A 41 -3.73 6.51 -48.00
CA GLY A 41 -2.56 5.76 -47.53
C GLY A 41 -1.59 6.52 -46.61
N MET A 42 -1.80 7.82 -46.39
CA MET A 42 -1.02 8.59 -45.40
C MET A 42 -1.69 8.60 -44.02
N ALA A 43 -0.87 8.49 -42.96
CA ALA A 43 -1.34 8.56 -41.57
C ALA A 43 -1.74 9.97 -41.13
N GLU A 44 -1.13 11.02 -41.69
CA GLU A 44 -1.33 12.41 -41.29
C GLU A 44 -1.14 13.37 -42.48
N TRP A 45 -1.67 14.59 -42.37
CA TRP A 45 -1.49 15.66 -43.35
C TRP A 45 -0.03 16.16 -43.35
N GLN A 46 0.55 16.35 -44.53
CA GLN A 46 1.95 16.80 -44.67
C GLN A 46 2.01 18.06 -45.53
N PRO A 47 2.96 18.98 -45.28
CA PRO A 47 3.15 20.15 -46.12
C PRO A 47 3.62 19.74 -47.53
N LEU A 48 3.09 20.43 -48.55
CA LEU A 48 3.38 20.16 -49.98
C LEU A 48 4.88 20.16 -50.31
N SER A 49 5.68 20.97 -49.62
CA SER A 49 7.15 21.00 -49.72
C SER A 49 7.82 19.65 -49.49
N ARG A 50 7.33 18.83 -48.56
CA ARG A 50 7.89 17.48 -48.33
C ARG A 50 7.60 16.50 -49.46
N MET A 51 6.58 16.80 -50.25
CA MET A 51 6.06 15.94 -51.32
C MET A 51 6.39 16.49 -52.71
N ALA A 52 7.13 17.60 -52.78
CA ALA A 52 7.43 18.31 -54.01
C ALA A 52 8.24 17.46 -55.01
N ALA A 53 9.19 16.67 -54.51
CA ALA A 53 9.98 15.75 -55.32
C ALA A 53 9.16 14.59 -55.89
N GLU A 54 8.18 14.07 -55.14
CA GLU A 54 7.33 12.96 -55.57
C GLU A 54 6.27 13.41 -56.59
N LEU A 55 5.75 14.63 -56.44
CA LEU A 55 4.77 15.22 -57.36
C LEU A 55 5.40 15.87 -58.59
N GLY A 56 6.74 15.89 -58.69
CA GLY A 56 7.47 16.55 -59.77
C GLY A 56 7.30 18.07 -59.77
N LEU A 57 6.98 18.66 -58.62
CA LEU A 57 6.78 20.10 -58.44
C LEU A 57 8.11 20.87 -58.54
N ASP A 58 9.23 20.21 -58.24
CA ASP A 58 10.59 20.80 -58.30
C ASP A 58 11.07 21.07 -59.74
N ALA A 59 10.51 20.35 -60.73
CA ALA A 59 10.80 20.57 -62.14
C ALA A 59 9.98 21.70 -62.77
N ILE A 60 8.99 22.24 -62.03
CA ILE A 60 8.18 23.38 -62.46
C ILE A 60 8.98 24.65 -62.13
N ALA A 61 9.67 25.17 -63.15
CA ALA A 61 10.45 26.38 -63.04
C ALA A 61 9.63 27.51 -62.37
N PRO A 62 10.10 28.14 -61.28
CA PRO A 62 9.45 29.31 -60.73
C PRO A 62 9.43 30.40 -61.81
N ALA A 63 8.23 30.84 -62.20
CA ALA A 63 8.10 32.01 -63.07
C ALA A 63 8.85 33.20 -62.42
N PRO A 64 9.51 34.06 -63.22
CA PRO A 64 10.20 35.23 -62.70
C PRO A 64 9.27 36.02 -61.79
N HIS A 65 9.79 36.36 -60.61
CA HIS A 65 9.15 37.16 -59.58
C HIS A 65 8.46 38.38 -60.21
N LEU A 66 7.13 38.35 -60.36
CA LEU A 66 6.39 39.60 -60.39
C LEU A 66 6.46 40.20 -58.99
N PRO A 67 6.79 41.50 -58.85
CA PRO A 67 6.72 42.16 -57.56
C PRO A 67 5.29 41.99 -56.99
N PRO A 68 5.14 41.86 -55.67
CA PRO A 68 3.83 41.84 -55.06
C PRO A 68 3.06 43.09 -55.48
N PRO A 69 1.75 43.00 -55.79
CA PRO A 69 0.95 44.19 -56.01
C PRO A 69 1.06 45.08 -54.77
N LEU A 70 1.39 46.35 -54.98
CA LEU A 70 1.39 47.36 -53.95
C LEU A 70 0.02 47.35 -53.24
N PRO A 71 -0.03 47.30 -51.90
CA PRO A 71 -1.29 47.45 -51.19
C PRO A 71 -1.90 48.82 -51.54
N PRO A 72 -3.22 48.94 -51.74
CA PRO A 72 -3.85 50.24 -51.83
C PRO A 72 -3.53 51.05 -50.58
N GLY A 73 -3.26 52.35 -50.79
CA GLY A 73 -2.71 53.27 -49.80
C GLY A 73 -3.32 53.11 -48.41
N VAL A 74 -2.43 53.00 -47.42
CA VAL A 74 -2.78 52.98 -46.00
C VAL A 74 -3.45 54.32 -45.65
N PRO A 75 -4.73 54.35 -45.22
CA PRO A 75 -5.31 55.57 -44.66
C PRO A 75 -4.54 55.97 -43.39
N PRO A 76 -4.55 57.24 -42.96
CA PRO A 76 -3.80 57.67 -41.79
C PRO A 76 -4.16 56.80 -40.58
N VAL A 77 -3.12 56.25 -39.94
CA VAL A 77 -3.25 55.46 -38.73
C VAL A 77 -3.82 56.37 -37.64
N HIS A 78 -5.13 56.30 -37.41
CA HIS A 78 -5.67 56.76 -36.14
C HIS A 78 -5.08 55.88 -35.05
N ALA A 79 -4.51 56.51 -34.01
CA ALA A 79 -3.99 55.81 -32.86
C ALA A 79 -5.06 54.86 -32.31
N ARG A 80 -4.84 53.54 -32.41
CA ARG A 80 -5.68 52.56 -31.70
C ARG A 80 -5.49 52.84 -30.21
N PRO A 81 -6.57 52.99 -29.42
CA PRO A 81 -6.42 53.02 -27.97
C PRO A 81 -5.72 51.73 -27.53
N ALA A 82 -4.80 51.86 -26.58
CA ALA A 82 -4.07 50.72 -26.03
C ALA A 82 -5.07 49.63 -25.63
N ALA A 83 -5.03 48.48 -26.31
CA ALA A 83 -5.77 47.31 -25.89
C ALA A 83 -5.29 46.97 -24.48
N HIS A 84 -6.22 47.00 -23.52
CA HIS A 84 -5.92 46.52 -22.18
C HIS A 84 -5.48 45.06 -22.32
N ALA A 85 -4.27 44.76 -21.87
CA ALA A 85 -3.75 43.41 -21.86
C ALA A 85 -4.75 42.50 -21.13
N ALA A 86 -5.27 41.49 -21.83
CA ALA A 86 -6.12 40.49 -21.22
C ALA A 86 -5.35 39.81 -20.06
N PRO A 87 -6.00 39.51 -18.92
CA PRO A 87 -5.33 38.83 -17.82
C PRO A 87 -4.84 37.46 -18.28
N ALA A 88 -3.62 37.10 -17.88
CA ALA A 88 -3.01 35.81 -18.20
C ALA A 88 -3.90 34.64 -17.70
N PRO A 89 -4.02 33.53 -18.46
CA PRO A 89 -4.82 32.38 -18.05
C PRO A 89 -4.22 31.77 -16.78
N ARG A 90 -4.99 31.74 -15.69
CA ARG A 90 -4.60 31.06 -14.46
C ARG A 90 -4.46 29.57 -14.77
N LYS A 91 -3.27 29.01 -14.54
CA LYS A 91 -2.97 27.59 -14.69
C LYS A 91 -3.86 26.81 -13.70
N GLY A 92 -4.99 26.31 -14.19
CA GLY A 92 -5.93 25.52 -13.40
C GLY A 92 -5.22 24.30 -12.83
N MET A 93 -5.47 24.00 -11.55
CA MET A 93 -4.95 22.82 -10.88
C MET A 93 -5.33 21.59 -11.72
N SER A 94 -4.31 20.92 -12.28
CA SER A 94 -4.45 19.80 -13.21
C SER A 94 -5.46 18.79 -12.67
N GLY A 95 -6.49 18.43 -13.46
CA GLY A 95 -7.56 17.51 -13.03
C GLY A 95 -7.05 16.17 -12.47
N CYS A 96 -5.81 15.78 -12.80
CA CYS A 96 -5.12 14.66 -12.20
C CYS A 96 -4.90 14.81 -10.68
N VAL A 97 -4.58 16.02 -10.20
CA VAL A 97 -4.41 16.32 -8.77
C VAL A 97 -5.74 16.19 -8.03
N ILE A 98 -6.83 16.69 -8.62
CA ILE A 98 -8.17 16.59 -8.01
C ILE A 98 -8.58 15.11 -7.89
N ALA A 99 -8.36 14.30 -8.94
CA ALA A 99 -8.67 12.87 -8.91
C ALA A 99 -7.86 12.12 -7.83
N LEU A 100 -6.56 12.43 -7.70
CA LEU A 100 -5.71 11.80 -6.69
C LEU A 100 -6.14 12.18 -5.26
N LEU A 101 -6.47 13.45 -5.03
CA LEU A 101 -6.96 13.92 -3.73
C LEU A 101 -8.28 13.25 -3.34
N VAL A 102 -9.22 13.13 -4.29
CA VAL A 102 -10.50 12.45 -4.04
C VAL A 102 -10.29 10.95 -3.78
N ALA A 103 -9.42 10.28 -4.55
CA ALA A 103 -9.11 8.87 -4.32
C ALA A 103 -8.51 8.63 -2.93
N VAL A 104 -7.56 9.47 -2.51
CA VAL A 104 -6.95 9.39 -1.18
C VAL A 104 -7.96 9.72 -0.08
N ALA A 105 -8.78 10.77 -0.25
CA ALA A 105 -9.80 11.15 0.71
C ALA A 105 -10.85 10.05 0.96
N LEU A 106 -11.10 9.20 -0.05
CA LEU A 106 -12.02 8.06 0.07
C LEU A 106 -11.33 6.79 0.55
N ALA A 107 -10.05 6.60 0.23
CA ALA A 107 -9.27 5.43 0.65
C ALA A 107 -8.81 5.49 2.12
N ILE A 108 -8.36 6.65 2.61
CA ILE A 108 -7.90 6.83 4.00
C ILE A 108 -8.94 6.37 5.03
N PRO A 109 -10.22 6.79 4.98
CA PRO A 109 -11.19 6.38 6.00
C PRO A 109 -11.45 4.87 5.98
N VAL A 110 -11.48 4.25 4.79
CA VAL A 110 -11.63 2.79 4.67
C VAL A 110 -10.45 2.06 5.28
N LEU A 111 -9.22 2.46 4.95
CA LEU A 111 -8.00 1.90 5.55
C LEU A 111 -7.95 2.11 7.07
N GLY A 112 -8.41 3.28 7.55
CA GLY A 112 -8.51 3.57 8.98
C GLY A 112 -9.43 2.60 9.71
N ILE A 113 -10.61 2.29 9.16
CA ILE A 113 -11.55 1.32 9.75
C ILE A 113 -10.93 -0.09 9.76
N LEU A 114 -10.31 -0.51 8.65
CA LEU A 114 -9.67 -1.83 8.57
C LEU A 114 -8.54 -1.97 9.59
N ALA A 115 -7.69 -0.93 9.70
CA ALA A 115 -6.60 -0.90 10.66
C ALA A 115 -7.11 -0.95 12.11
N ALA A 116 -8.19 -0.22 12.41
CA ALA A 116 -8.79 -0.18 13.75
C ALA A 116 -9.27 -1.57 14.22
N VAL A 117 -9.67 -2.46 13.31
CA VAL A 117 -10.06 -3.85 13.64
C VAL A 117 -8.86 -4.80 13.60
N ALA A 118 -8.01 -4.68 12.59
CA ALA A 118 -6.90 -5.61 12.35
C ALA A 118 -5.79 -5.50 13.41
N ILE A 119 -5.42 -4.29 13.81
CA ILE A 119 -4.34 -4.05 14.77
C ILE A 119 -4.63 -4.68 16.15
N PRO A 120 -5.78 -4.44 16.82
CA PRO A 120 -6.04 -5.03 18.13
C PRO A 120 -6.10 -6.56 18.06
N ALA A 121 -6.64 -7.12 16.98
CA ALA A 121 -6.68 -8.57 16.78
C ALA A 121 -5.26 -9.17 16.61
N TYR A 122 -4.38 -8.52 15.85
CA TYR A 122 -3.00 -8.94 15.68
C TYR A 122 -2.19 -8.84 16.98
N GLN A 123 -2.38 -7.75 17.74
CA GLN A 123 -1.75 -7.61 19.04
C GLN A 123 -2.18 -8.72 20.01
N ASP A 124 -3.45 -9.11 20.02
CA ASP A 124 -3.90 -10.21 20.88
C ASP A 124 -3.26 -11.55 20.52
N TYR A 125 -2.98 -11.78 19.22
CA TYR A 125 -2.24 -12.95 18.77
C TYR A 125 -0.78 -12.93 19.25
N THR A 126 -0.07 -11.79 19.13
CA THR A 126 1.32 -11.69 19.58
C THR A 126 1.43 -11.82 21.11
N LEU A 127 0.47 -11.27 21.86
CA LEU A 127 0.43 -11.43 23.32
C LEU A 127 0.20 -12.89 23.74
N ARG A 128 -0.69 -13.63 23.06
CA ARG A 128 -0.86 -15.08 23.30
C ARG A 128 0.43 -15.87 23.02
N ALA A 129 1.17 -15.49 21.99
CA ALA A 129 2.44 -16.13 21.67
C ALA A 129 3.49 -15.88 22.77
N LYS A 130 3.60 -14.64 23.27
CA LYS A 130 4.46 -14.29 24.41
C LYS A 130 4.11 -15.10 25.66
N VAL A 131 2.82 -15.18 26.01
CA VAL A 131 2.34 -16.01 27.14
C VAL A 131 2.71 -17.48 26.93
N ALA A 132 2.48 -18.04 25.73
CA ALA A 132 2.81 -19.42 25.43
C ALA A 132 4.31 -19.73 25.55
N GLN A 133 5.17 -18.78 25.17
CA GLN A 133 6.63 -18.90 25.36
C GLN A 133 7.00 -18.94 26.84
N GLY A 134 6.42 -18.06 27.66
CA GLY A 134 6.65 -18.08 29.11
C GLY A 134 6.18 -19.38 29.77
N VAL A 135 5.02 -19.90 29.37
CA VAL A 135 4.53 -21.21 29.82
C VAL A 135 5.46 -22.34 29.41
N ALA A 136 5.93 -22.36 28.15
CA ALA A 136 6.86 -23.38 27.68
C ALA A 136 8.18 -23.35 28.45
N ALA A 137 8.67 -22.17 28.83
CA ALA A 137 9.90 -22.02 29.61
C ALA A 137 9.78 -22.63 31.03
N SER A 138 8.58 -22.65 31.62
CA SER A 138 8.36 -23.20 32.96
C SER A 138 7.97 -24.69 32.97
N GLN A 139 7.64 -25.30 31.82
CA GLN A 139 7.13 -26.67 31.76
C GLN A 139 8.10 -27.71 32.35
N LEU A 140 9.42 -27.48 32.28
CA LEU A 140 10.39 -28.40 32.89
C LEU A 140 10.24 -28.51 34.41
N LEU A 141 9.69 -27.49 35.07
CA LEU A 141 9.42 -27.53 36.51
C LEU A 141 8.40 -28.61 36.87
N GLN A 142 7.46 -28.94 36.00
CA GLN A 142 6.45 -29.97 36.24
C GLN A 142 7.09 -31.32 36.54
N VAL A 143 8.10 -31.70 35.74
CA VAL A 143 8.85 -32.95 35.91
C VAL A 143 9.67 -32.90 37.20
N ARG A 144 10.38 -31.78 37.45
CA ARG A 144 11.19 -31.64 38.68
C ARG A 144 10.34 -31.69 39.94
N ILE A 145 9.16 -31.06 39.93
CA ILE A 145 8.21 -31.08 41.04
C ILE A 145 7.72 -32.51 41.29
N ALA A 146 7.38 -33.25 40.23
CA ALA A 146 6.96 -34.64 40.34
C ALA A 146 8.06 -35.52 40.94
N ASP A 147 9.30 -35.42 40.45
CA ASP A 147 10.45 -36.17 40.97
C ASP A 147 10.73 -35.85 42.44
N PHE A 148 10.70 -34.56 42.81
CA PHE A 148 10.92 -34.13 44.19
C PHE A 148 9.83 -34.65 45.13
N HIS A 149 8.56 -34.57 44.69
CA HIS A 149 7.44 -35.09 45.46
C HIS A 149 7.54 -36.61 45.64
N ALA A 150 7.92 -37.34 44.59
CA ALA A 150 8.14 -38.79 44.67
C ALA A 150 9.27 -39.16 45.66
N ALA A 151 10.33 -38.35 45.72
CA ALA A 151 11.45 -38.59 46.62
C ALA A 151 11.20 -38.20 48.08
N THR A 152 10.43 -37.14 48.32
CA THR A 152 10.31 -36.51 49.67
C THR A 152 8.92 -36.65 50.29
N GLY A 153 7.89 -36.97 49.51
CA GLY A 153 6.50 -37.02 49.96
C GLY A 153 5.86 -35.66 50.25
N ARG A 154 6.50 -34.55 49.85
CA ARG A 154 5.94 -33.19 49.92
C ARG A 154 6.21 -32.42 48.64
N CYS A 155 5.42 -31.38 48.39
CA CYS A 155 5.73 -30.44 47.32
C CYS A 155 7.00 -29.63 47.66
N PRO A 156 7.79 -29.27 46.63
CA PRO A 156 8.90 -28.34 46.80
C PRO A 156 8.40 -26.91 47.00
N GLU A 157 9.24 -26.09 47.61
CA GLU A 157 9.12 -24.64 47.67
C GLU A 157 10.39 -24.00 47.05
N ASN A 158 10.32 -22.74 46.64
CA ASN A 158 11.53 -22.03 46.22
C ASN A 158 12.57 -22.02 47.36
N GLY A 159 13.81 -22.39 47.05
CA GLY A 159 14.90 -22.53 48.02
C GLY A 159 15.19 -23.97 48.45
N ASP A 160 14.30 -24.93 48.13
CA ASP A 160 14.63 -26.35 48.22
C ASP A 160 15.75 -26.72 47.25
N GLU A 161 16.45 -27.82 47.52
CA GLU A 161 17.50 -28.32 46.63
C GLU A 161 16.94 -28.59 45.22
N GLY A 162 17.54 -27.96 44.20
CA GLY A 162 17.06 -28.02 42.82
C GLY A 162 15.95 -27.03 42.47
N PHE A 163 15.50 -26.20 43.42
CA PHE A 163 14.49 -25.17 43.23
C PHE A 163 15.02 -23.80 43.63
N GLU A 164 15.29 -22.96 42.64
CA GLU A 164 15.89 -21.65 42.84
C GLU A 164 14.90 -20.64 43.45
N ALA A 165 15.42 -19.49 43.89
CA ALA A 165 14.60 -18.37 44.33
C ALA A 165 13.68 -17.86 43.20
N PRO A 166 12.52 -17.24 43.49
CA PRO A 166 11.52 -16.95 42.45
C PRO A 166 12.03 -16.15 41.25
N GLY A 167 12.82 -15.10 41.51
CA GLY A 167 13.39 -14.23 40.47
C GLY A 167 14.54 -14.85 39.68
N ALA A 168 15.07 -16.01 40.09
CA ALA A 168 16.13 -16.69 39.35
C ALA A 168 15.60 -17.36 38.06
N TYR A 169 14.29 -17.62 37.99
CA TYR A 169 13.60 -18.09 36.79
C TYR A 169 13.26 -16.97 35.79
N ALA A 170 13.73 -15.75 36.02
CA ALA A 170 13.48 -14.63 35.13
C ALA A 170 14.11 -14.85 33.74
N GLY A 171 13.38 -14.44 32.70
CA GLY A 171 13.80 -14.50 31.30
C GLY A 171 12.91 -13.61 30.43
N ASP A 172 12.95 -13.81 29.11
CA ASP A 172 12.33 -12.89 28.15
C ASP A 172 10.82 -12.65 28.39
N GLN A 173 10.07 -13.69 28.78
CA GLN A 173 8.62 -13.63 28.98
C GLN A 173 8.20 -13.96 30.42
N VAL A 174 9.15 -14.16 31.33
CA VAL A 174 8.91 -14.59 32.71
C VAL A 174 9.65 -13.64 33.64
N ALA A 175 8.94 -13.00 34.56
CA ALA A 175 9.53 -12.16 35.59
C ALA A 175 10.06 -13.00 36.76
N GLU A 176 9.29 -14.01 37.15
CA GLU A 176 9.62 -14.93 38.25
C GLU A 176 8.68 -16.14 38.23
N VAL A 177 9.08 -17.21 38.90
CA VAL A 177 8.22 -18.37 39.17
C VAL A 177 8.19 -18.69 40.66
N ARG A 178 7.01 -18.64 41.26
CA ARG A 178 6.79 -19.10 42.63
C ARG A 178 6.37 -20.56 42.62
N ILE A 179 6.92 -21.37 43.52
CA ILE A 179 6.65 -22.80 43.65
C ILE A 179 6.23 -23.08 45.08
N GLY A 180 5.18 -23.88 45.27
CA GLY A 180 4.65 -24.19 46.59
C GLY A 180 3.54 -25.24 46.58
N SER A 181 2.67 -25.18 47.58
CA SER A 181 1.49 -26.05 47.68
C SER A 181 0.38 -25.43 48.51
N VAL A 182 -0.86 -25.86 48.26
CA VAL A 182 -2.00 -25.56 49.13
C VAL A 182 -2.17 -26.71 50.13
N ARG A 183 -1.90 -26.50 51.42
CA ARG A 183 -2.09 -27.53 52.47
C ARG A 183 -1.45 -28.90 52.12
N LYS A 184 -0.21 -28.89 51.62
CA LYS A 184 0.58 -30.04 51.11
C LYS A 184 0.22 -30.54 49.70
N LEU A 185 -1.04 -30.49 49.27
CA LEU A 185 -1.47 -30.85 47.91
C LEU A 185 -2.73 -30.05 47.53
N PRO A 186 -2.86 -29.58 46.28
CA PRO A 186 -1.96 -29.84 45.14
C PRO A 186 -0.60 -29.15 45.25
N CYS A 187 0.39 -29.66 44.52
CA CYS A 187 1.62 -28.90 44.28
C CYS A 187 1.29 -27.81 43.28
N GLU A 188 1.80 -26.60 43.48
CA GLU A 188 1.52 -25.49 42.59
C GLU A 188 2.81 -24.79 42.15
N TYR A 189 2.76 -24.21 40.96
CA TYR A 189 3.68 -23.14 40.60
C TYR A 189 2.94 -22.02 39.86
N GLU A 190 3.33 -20.79 40.15
CA GLU A 190 2.75 -19.58 39.58
C GLU A 190 3.82 -18.83 38.79
N ILE A 191 3.53 -18.61 37.51
CA ILE A 191 4.37 -17.80 36.63
C ILE A 191 3.88 -16.36 36.73
N ARG A 192 4.78 -15.41 36.97
CA ARG A 192 4.54 -13.99 36.71
C ARG A 192 5.17 -13.63 35.37
N PHE A 193 4.38 -13.12 34.43
CA PHE A 193 4.89 -12.75 33.11
C PHE A 193 5.63 -11.41 33.14
N ALA A 194 6.71 -11.32 32.35
CA ALA A 194 7.39 -10.08 32.02
C ALA A 194 7.06 -9.70 30.58
N SER A 195 6.66 -8.45 30.32
CA SER A 195 6.35 -7.99 28.97
C SER A 195 6.42 -6.47 28.84
N ASP A 196 6.70 -5.99 27.65
CA ASP A 196 6.53 -4.58 27.26
C ASP A 196 5.05 -4.16 27.17
N ALA A 197 4.13 -5.14 27.11
CA ALA A 197 2.71 -4.90 26.98
C ALA A 197 2.02 -5.00 28.35
N ALA A 198 1.57 -3.85 28.86
CA ALA A 198 0.87 -3.72 30.15
C ALA A 198 -0.35 -4.64 30.33
N ARG A 199 -0.93 -5.16 29.23
CA ARG A 199 -2.06 -6.10 29.27
C ARG A 199 -1.69 -7.50 29.80
N ILE A 200 -0.43 -7.90 29.71
CA ILE A 200 0.06 -9.20 30.22
C ILE A 200 1.23 -9.05 31.20
N ASP A 201 1.90 -7.89 31.21
CA ASP A 201 3.01 -7.63 32.14
C ASP A 201 2.55 -7.70 33.60
N GLY A 202 3.32 -8.39 34.43
CA GLY A 202 3.02 -8.62 35.84
C GLY A 202 1.81 -9.53 36.11
N GLN A 203 1.07 -9.94 35.08
CA GLN A 203 -0.04 -10.89 35.22
C GLN A 203 0.50 -12.27 35.59
N THR A 204 -0.34 -13.09 36.22
CA THR A 204 0.04 -14.43 36.65
C THR A 204 -0.80 -15.52 36.02
N LEU A 205 -0.19 -16.67 35.80
CA LEU A 205 -0.88 -17.92 35.47
C LEU A 205 -0.36 -19.01 36.40
N ARG A 206 -1.29 -19.68 37.06
CA ARG A 206 -0.99 -20.73 38.05
C ARG A 206 -1.26 -22.10 37.46
N PHE A 207 -0.39 -23.04 37.82
CA PHE A 207 -0.48 -24.45 37.50
C PHE A 207 -0.58 -25.25 38.78
N GLU A 208 -1.52 -26.17 38.84
CA GLU A 208 -1.72 -27.09 39.95
C GLU A 208 -1.50 -28.51 39.46
N GLY A 209 -0.71 -29.26 40.21
CA GLY A 209 -0.30 -30.62 39.90
C GLY A 209 -0.73 -31.59 41.00
N MET A 210 -1.46 -32.63 40.63
CA MET A 210 -1.92 -33.68 41.53
C MET A 210 -1.27 -35.00 41.12
N PRO A 211 -0.74 -35.79 42.07
CA PRO A 211 -0.18 -37.09 41.75
C PRO A 211 -1.28 -38.02 41.23
N ASP A 212 -1.01 -38.72 40.13
CA ASP A 212 -1.89 -39.75 39.58
C ASP A 212 -1.57 -41.14 40.18
N GLU A 213 -2.45 -42.13 39.95
CA GLU A 213 -2.26 -43.49 40.44
C GLU A 213 -1.03 -44.20 39.84
N GLY A 214 -0.54 -43.73 38.69
CA GLY A 214 0.65 -44.24 38.01
C GLY A 214 1.95 -43.64 38.53
N GLY A 215 1.90 -42.74 39.52
CA GLY A 215 3.06 -42.04 40.07
C GLY A 215 3.51 -40.84 39.24
N GLY A 216 2.74 -40.45 38.22
CA GLY A 216 2.89 -39.20 37.47
C GLY A 216 2.16 -38.03 38.14
N PHE A 217 2.10 -36.88 37.47
CA PHE A 217 1.35 -35.71 37.90
C PHE A 217 0.41 -35.25 36.79
N GLU A 218 -0.87 -35.08 37.12
CA GLU A 218 -1.84 -34.40 36.27
C GLU A 218 -1.82 -32.90 36.58
N TRP A 219 -1.56 -32.09 35.54
CA TRP A 219 -1.42 -30.63 35.65
C TRP A 219 -2.58 -29.88 35.04
N THR A 220 -3.12 -28.92 35.79
CA THR A 220 -4.20 -28.03 35.38
C THR A 220 -3.75 -26.57 35.51
N CYS A 221 -4.26 -25.68 34.67
CA CYS A 221 -3.86 -24.27 34.65
C CYS A 221 -5.03 -23.34 34.41
N THR A 222 -5.86 -23.14 35.42
CA THR A 222 -7.11 -22.36 35.30
C THR A 222 -7.11 -21.12 36.19
N GLU A 223 -6.10 -20.95 37.04
CA GLU A 223 -6.03 -19.86 38.01
C GLU A 223 -4.97 -18.81 37.67
N GLY A 224 -4.96 -17.70 38.42
CA GLY A 224 -4.09 -16.53 38.20
C GLY A 224 -4.84 -15.30 37.67
N SER A 225 -4.14 -14.18 37.58
CA SER A 225 -4.72 -12.89 37.17
C SER A 225 -4.81 -12.68 35.66
N LEU A 226 -4.04 -13.43 34.87
CA LEU A 226 -4.00 -13.28 33.41
C LEU A 226 -5.38 -13.50 32.79
N ASP A 227 -5.85 -12.57 31.96
CA ASP A 227 -7.14 -12.70 31.26
C ASP A 227 -7.21 -14.00 30.43
N ALA A 228 -8.31 -14.74 30.56
CA ALA A 228 -8.57 -16.00 29.86
C ALA A 228 -8.34 -15.90 28.34
N ARG A 229 -8.59 -14.73 27.74
CA ARG A 229 -8.38 -14.48 26.31
C ARG A 229 -6.92 -14.64 25.90
N PHE A 230 -5.96 -14.44 26.80
CA PHE A 230 -4.52 -14.55 26.51
C PHE A 230 -3.92 -15.89 26.91
N ARG A 231 -4.61 -16.68 27.75
CA ARG A 231 -4.15 -17.99 28.20
C ARG A 231 -4.01 -18.98 27.02
N PRO A 232 -3.12 -19.99 27.09
CA PRO A 232 -3.11 -21.11 26.16
C PRO A 232 -4.46 -21.84 26.14
N ARG A 233 -4.80 -22.52 25.04
CA ARG A 233 -6.11 -23.19 24.89
C ARG A 233 -6.42 -24.19 26.01
N HIS A 234 -5.42 -24.95 26.45
CA HIS A 234 -5.56 -25.92 27.55
C HIS A 234 -5.77 -25.25 28.93
N CYS A 235 -5.42 -23.96 29.06
CA CYS A 235 -5.58 -23.17 30.29
C CYS A 235 -6.85 -22.29 30.29
N ARG A 236 -7.79 -22.52 29.36
CA ARG A 236 -9.01 -21.69 29.21
C ARG A 236 -10.28 -22.35 29.73
N ALA A 237 -10.29 -23.66 29.95
CA ALA A 237 -11.46 -24.35 30.47
C ALA A 237 -11.58 -24.17 31.99
N PRO A 238 -12.78 -24.03 32.56
CA PRO A 238 -12.97 -24.21 34.00
C PRO A 238 -12.81 -25.71 34.34
N LEU A 239 -12.28 -26.03 35.53
CA LEU A 239 -12.30 -27.38 36.11
C LEU A 239 -13.70 -27.80 36.59
N ASP A 240 -14.73 -27.46 35.82
CA ASP A 240 -16.08 -27.99 36.00
C ASP A 240 -16.43 -28.78 34.74
N GLY A 241 -16.17 -30.08 34.80
CA GLY A 241 -16.97 -31.06 34.06
C GLY A 241 -17.95 -31.72 35.02
N PRO A 242 -19.11 -32.21 34.57
CA PRO A 242 -19.55 -32.41 33.18
C PRO A 242 -20.37 -31.26 32.56
#